data_AF-A0A239TK20-F1
#
_entry.id   AF-A0A239TK20-F1
#
_cell.length_a   1.000
_cell.length_b   1.000
_cell.length_c   1.000
_cell.angle_alpha   90.00
_cell.angle_beta   90.00
_cell.angle_gamma   90.00
#
_symmetry.space_group_name_H-M   'P 1'
#
loop_
_entity.id
_entity.type
_entity.pdbx_description
1 polymer ?
#
loop_
_entity_poly.entity_id
_entity_poly.type
_entity_poly.pdbx_seq_one_letter_code
_entity_poly.pdbx_strand_id
1 'polypeptide(L)'
;MKRIMIMLLACGCILSACSMSGDKEAEHKDKPEKKVTQKQPTEKDASKINLHPEIFAKKAKNKTISEAEMKRDIQQYLNADHDLTKISEHYQDAMYSEKGLSKEEANHIKQAGKLTDKNDNNFADYINQNKLPKGYDRNTHKISRYITTSNQYLRDMEEKIDTVMENSKDGKVSIKEIGDIGSDSDVVNGKQQKQIEDWLDEKGIQTRAFTK
;
A
#
# COMPACT_ATOMS: atom_id res chain seq x y z
N MET A 1 28.94 9.26 -3.14
CA MET A 1 28.01 9.91 -2.19
C MET A 1 27.62 8.89 -1.13
N LYS A 2 27.64 9.28 0.15
CA LYS A 2 27.56 8.38 1.31
C LYS A 2 26.14 7.76 1.42
N ARG A 3 26.08 6.43 1.51
CA ARG A 3 24.86 5.66 1.76
C ARG A 3 24.41 5.90 3.20
N ILE A 4 23.26 6.55 3.39
CA ILE A 4 22.60 6.63 4.69
C ILE A 4 21.71 5.39 4.81
N MET A 5 22.25 4.36 5.44
CA MET A 5 21.51 3.17 5.84
C MET A 5 20.98 3.42 7.25
N ILE A 6 19.70 3.75 7.40
CA ILE A 6 19.06 3.90 8.72
C ILE A 6 18.74 2.48 9.24
N MET A 7 19.65 1.91 10.02
CA MET A 7 19.33 0.79 10.90
C MET A 7 18.68 1.33 12.18
N LEU A 8 17.42 0.99 12.40
CA LEU A 8 16.72 1.22 13.67
C LEU A 8 16.92 0.01 14.59
N LEU A 9 17.73 0.20 15.62
CA LEU A 9 17.98 -0.75 16.70
C LEU A 9 16.76 -0.78 17.63
N ALA A 10 16.11 -1.94 17.77
CA ALA A 10 15.05 -2.17 18.77
C ALA A 10 15.45 -3.34 19.67
N CYS A 11 15.74 -3.05 20.95
CA CYS A 11 15.94 -4.05 21.99
C CYS A 11 14.64 -4.26 22.77
N GLY A 12 14.07 -5.46 22.64
CA GLY A 12 13.88 -6.38 23.77
C GLY A 12 12.70 -6.16 24.73
N CYS A 13 11.59 -6.81 24.37
CA CYS A 13 10.74 -7.71 25.17
C CYS A 13 10.65 -7.55 26.70
N ILE A 14 9.43 -7.54 27.26
CA ILE A 14 9.01 -8.62 28.20
C ILE A 14 7.51 -8.93 28.03
N LEU A 15 7.23 -10.23 28.00
CA LEU A 15 5.94 -10.92 27.99
C LEU A 15 5.23 -10.79 29.34
N SER A 16 3.91 -10.71 29.33
CA SER A 16 3.07 -11.08 30.47
C SER A 16 1.85 -11.85 29.99
N ALA A 17 1.81 -13.13 30.35
CA ALA A 17 0.71 -14.06 30.20
C ALA A 17 -0.27 -13.94 31.38
N CYS A 18 -1.57 -14.09 31.12
CA CYS A 18 -2.61 -14.56 32.05
C CYS A 18 -3.73 -15.17 31.19
N SER A 19 -3.87 -16.49 31.14
CA SER A 19 -4.65 -17.37 32.02
C SER A 19 -6.16 -17.40 31.72
N MET A 20 -6.65 -18.61 31.54
CA MET A 20 -8.01 -18.99 31.14
C MET A 20 -8.91 -19.16 32.36
N SER A 21 -10.14 -18.65 32.30
CA SER A 21 -11.27 -19.15 33.10
C SER A 21 -12.57 -18.70 32.44
N GLY A 22 -13.41 -19.66 32.08
CA GLY A 22 -14.72 -19.43 31.50
C GLY A 22 -15.78 -19.21 32.56
N ASP A 23 -16.94 -18.71 32.12
CA ASP A 23 -18.25 -19.20 32.51
C ASP A 23 -19.28 -18.74 31.46
N LYS A 24 -20.28 -19.58 31.20
CA LYS A 24 -21.33 -19.39 30.22
C LYS A 24 -22.55 -18.76 30.89
N GLU A 25 -23.25 -17.86 30.21
CA GLU A 25 -24.73 -17.83 30.27
C GLU A 25 -25.39 -17.10 29.09
N ALA A 26 -26.46 -17.75 28.60
CA ALA A 26 -27.67 -17.35 27.87
C ALA A 26 -27.67 -16.46 26.59
N GLU A 27 -28.24 -17.09 25.55
CA GLU A 27 -28.79 -16.67 24.26
C GLU A 27 -29.16 -15.18 24.00
N HIS A 28 -28.68 -14.70 22.85
CA HIS A 28 -29.54 -14.05 21.84
C HIS A 28 -29.10 -14.54 20.46
N LYS A 29 -30.01 -15.18 19.71
CA LYS A 29 -29.73 -15.72 18.36
C LYS A 29 -29.66 -14.59 17.33
N ASP A 30 -28.52 -13.93 17.24
CA ASP A 30 -28.07 -13.35 15.98
C ASP A 30 -27.25 -14.41 15.23
N LYS A 31 -27.52 -14.56 13.93
CA LYS A 31 -26.68 -15.39 13.05
C LYS A 31 -25.23 -14.95 13.27
N PRO A 32 -24.29 -15.86 13.61
CA PRO A 32 -22.91 -15.45 13.78
C PRO A 32 -22.41 -14.97 12.43
N GLU A 33 -22.24 -13.65 12.28
CA GLU A 33 -21.32 -13.11 11.30
C GLU A 33 -20.02 -13.89 11.51
N LYS A 34 -19.61 -14.64 10.49
CA LYS A 34 -18.32 -15.34 10.52
C LYS A 34 -17.28 -14.31 10.91
N LYS A 35 -16.69 -14.46 12.10
CA LYS A 35 -15.48 -13.74 12.51
C LYS A 35 -14.42 -14.11 11.48
N VAL A 36 -14.33 -13.31 10.41
CA VAL A 36 -13.26 -13.42 9.43
C VAL A 36 -12.01 -13.02 10.19
N THR A 37 -11.32 -14.03 10.71
CA THR A 37 -10.06 -13.83 11.39
C THR A 37 -9.08 -13.43 10.30
N GLN A 38 -8.79 -12.14 10.20
CA GLN A 38 -7.76 -11.64 9.32
C GLN A 38 -6.46 -12.31 9.76
N LYS A 39 -5.82 -13.05 8.84
CA LYS A 39 -4.51 -13.64 9.11
C LYS A 39 -3.48 -12.53 8.93
N GLN A 40 -2.62 -12.36 9.93
CA GLN A 40 -1.52 -11.41 9.85
C GLN A 40 -0.63 -11.79 8.65
N PRO A 41 -0.36 -10.84 7.74
CA PRO A 41 0.59 -11.09 6.67
C PRO A 41 1.96 -11.46 7.23
N THR A 42 2.62 -12.45 6.63
CA THR A 42 4.00 -12.82 6.98
C THR A 42 5.00 -12.03 6.15
N GLU A 43 6.26 -11.92 6.60
CA GLU A 43 7.35 -11.34 5.78
C GLU A 43 7.47 -12.03 4.41
N LYS A 44 7.26 -13.35 4.37
CA LYS A 44 7.24 -14.10 3.12
C LYS A 44 6.11 -13.64 2.20
N ASP A 45 4.93 -13.34 2.74
CA ASP A 45 3.80 -12.82 1.96
C ASP A 45 4.08 -11.40 1.45
N ALA A 46 4.76 -10.57 2.25
CA ALA A 46 5.17 -9.21 1.85
C ALA A 46 6.32 -9.20 0.81
N SER A 47 7.20 -10.21 0.82
CA SER A 47 8.31 -10.29 -0.14
C SER A 47 7.93 -10.80 -1.54
N LYS A 48 6.74 -11.39 -1.69
CA LYS A 48 6.32 -12.01 -2.95
C LYS A 48 5.93 -10.94 -3.97
N ILE A 49 6.52 -11.00 -5.15
CA ILE A 49 6.16 -10.13 -6.28
C ILE A 49 4.93 -10.69 -7.00
N ASN A 50 3.98 -9.81 -7.30
CA ASN A 50 2.84 -10.08 -8.16
C ASN A 50 2.84 -9.06 -9.30
N LEU A 51 3.06 -9.50 -10.54
CA LEU A 51 3.06 -8.63 -11.72
C LEU A 51 1.63 -8.23 -12.18
N HIS A 52 0.61 -8.86 -11.61
CA HIS A 52 -0.80 -8.58 -11.88
C HIS A 52 -1.58 -8.40 -10.57
N PRO A 53 -1.31 -7.33 -9.82
CA PRO A 53 -1.98 -7.07 -8.55
C PRO A 53 -3.46 -6.76 -8.76
N GLU A 54 -4.29 -7.31 -7.86
CA GLU A 54 -5.70 -6.95 -7.78
C GLU A 54 -5.83 -5.63 -7.01
N ILE A 55 -6.41 -4.61 -7.66
CA ILE A 55 -6.57 -3.27 -7.08
C ILE A 55 -7.91 -3.10 -6.36
N PHE A 56 -8.00 -2.07 -5.53
CA PHE A 56 -9.28 -1.62 -4.99
C PHE A 56 -10.20 -1.14 -6.12
N ALA A 57 -11.31 -1.83 -6.34
CA ALA A 57 -12.20 -1.59 -7.49
C ALA A 57 -13.67 -1.31 -7.11
N LYS A 58 -13.97 -1.14 -5.82
CA LYS A 58 -15.34 -0.89 -5.38
C LYS A 58 -15.84 0.46 -5.91
N LYS A 59 -17.07 0.44 -6.43
CA LYS A 59 -17.78 1.62 -7.00
C LYS A 59 -19.03 1.99 -6.21
N ALA A 60 -19.22 1.45 -5.01
CA ALA A 60 -20.39 1.75 -4.18
C ALA A 60 -20.43 3.24 -3.80
N LYS A 61 -21.62 3.82 -3.79
CA LYS A 61 -21.87 5.23 -3.45
C LYS A 61 -23.09 5.35 -2.56
N ASN A 62 -23.16 6.42 -1.77
CA ASN A 62 -24.28 6.79 -0.90
C ASN A 62 -24.64 5.69 0.13
N LYS A 63 -23.67 4.84 0.50
CA LYS A 63 -23.86 3.80 1.52
C LYS A 63 -23.35 4.26 2.87
N THR A 64 -23.93 3.70 3.94
CA THR A 64 -23.31 3.73 5.27
C THR A 64 -22.45 2.49 5.41
N ILE A 65 -21.14 2.68 5.55
CA ILE A 65 -20.17 1.59 5.60
C ILE A 65 -20.03 1.11 7.04
N SER A 66 -20.11 -0.20 7.24
CA SER A 66 -19.88 -0.80 8.56
C SER A 66 -18.39 -0.76 8.92
N GLU A 67 -18.08 -0.83 10.21
CA GLU A 67 -16.68 -0.90 10.66
C GLU A 67 -15.95 -2.10 10.05
N ALA A 68 -16.58 -3.28 10.07
CA ALA A 68 -15.98 -4.50 9.51
C ALA A 68 -15.74 -4.40 8.01
N GLU A 69 -16.62 -3.72 7.26
CA GLU A 69 -16.41 -3.45 5.83
C GLU A 69 -15.26 -2.47 5.62
N MET A 70 -15.24 -1.35 6.35
CA MET A 70 -14.19 -0.35 6.21
C MET A 70 -12.79 -0.92 6.49
N LYS A 71 -12.66 -1.80 7.50
CA LYS A 71 -11.39 -2.49 7.80
C LYS A 71 -10.89 -3.33 6.64
N ARG A 72 -11.78 -4.14 6.03
CA ARG A 72 -11.43 -4.96 4.86
C ARG A 72 -11.05 -4.10 3.65
N ASP A 73 -11.71 -2.96 3.51
CA ASP A 73 -11.54 -2.10 2.35
C ASP A 73 -10.23 -1.30 2.42
N ILE A 74 -9.87 -0.81 3.61
CA ILE A 74 -8.54 -0.22 3.87
C ILE A 74 -7.45 -1.28 3.66
N GLN A 75 -7.65 -2.49 4.18
CA GLN A 75 -6.70 -3.60 3.98
C GLN A 75 -6.50 -3.90 2.49
N GLN A 76 -7.58 -3.99 1.71
CA GLN A 76 -7.50 -4.24 0.27
C GLN A 76 -6.72 -3.12 -0.44
N TYR A 77 -7.06 -1.87 -0.16
CA TYR A 77 -6.39 -0.70 -0.73
C TYR A 77 -4.87 -0.70 -0.46
N LEU A 78 -4.48 -0.86 0.80
CA LEU A 78 -3.08 -0.85 1.22
C LEU A 78 -2.30 -2.06 0.70
N ASN A 79 -2.94 -3.24 0.66
CA ASN A 79 -2.29 -4.44 0.11
C ASN A 79 -2.06 -4.34 -1.40
N ALA A 80 -3.02 -3.75 -2.13
CA ALA A 80 -2.85 -3.48 -3.55
C ALA A 80 -1.70 -2.50 -3.80
N ASP A 81 -1.64 -1.42 -3.01
CA ASP A 81 -0.56 -0.43 -3.07
C ASP A 81 0.82 -1.07 -2.85
N HIS A 82 0.96 -1.86 -1.78
CA HIS A 82 2.18 -2.63 -1.51
C HIS A 82 2.59 -3.50 -2.71
N ASP A 83 1.67 -4.28 -3.27
CA ASP A 83 1.98 -5.18 -4.37
C ASP A 83 2.39 -4.41 -5.64
N LEU A 84 1.80 -3.23 -5.87
CA LEU A 84 2.17 -2.33 -6.97
C LEU A 84 3.57 -1.73 -6.77
N THR A 85 3.91 -1.26 -5.57
CA THR A 85 5.25 -0.76 -5.24
C THR A 85 6.32 -1.85 -5.42
N LYS A 86 6.02 -3.10 -5.04
CA LYS A 86 6.96 -4.22 -5.21
C LYS A 86 7.37 -4.47 -6.67
N ILE A 87 6.55 -4.09 -7.65
CA ILE A 87 6.91 -4.21 -9.07
C ILE A 87 8.06 -3.27 -9.42
N SER A 88 8.04 -2.01 -8.98
CA SER A 88 9.15 -1.09 -9.27
C SER A 88 10.41 -1.44 -8.48
N GLU A 89 10.25 -1.83 -7.20
CA GLU A 89 11.36 -2.32 -6.38
C GLU A 89 12.06 -3.54 -7.00
N HIS A 90 11.29 -4.47 -7.56
CA HIS A 90 11.83 -5.65 -8.23
C HIS A 90 12.78 -5.29 -9.38
N TYR A 91 12.47 -4.22 -10.11
CA TYR A 91 13.26 -3.77 -11.25
C TYR A 91 14.30 -2.70 -10.92
N GLN A 92 14.43 -2.32 -9.65
CA GLN A 92 15.28 -1.23 -9.22
C GLN A 92 16.75 -1.43 -9.63
N ASP A 93 17.34 -2.59 -9.34
CA ASP A 93 18.73 -2.87 -9.69
C ASP A 93 18.98 -2.77 -11.21
N ALA A 94 18.03 -3.26 -12.02
CA ALA A 94 18.12 -3.16 -13.48
C ALA A 94 18.04 -1.70 -13.95
N MET A 95 17.15 -0.89 -13.38
CA MET A 95 17.00 0.55 -13.71
C MET A 95 18.25 1.38 -13.43
N TYR A 96 18.99 1.05 -12.36
CA TYR A 96 20.25 1.72 -11.99
C TYR A 96 21.48 1.13 -12.67
N SER A 97 21.35 0.00 -13.36
CA SER A 97 22.45 -0.63 -14.10
C SER A 97 22.67 0.02 -15.46
N GLU A 98 23.88 -0.15 -16.02
CA GLU A 98 24.16 0.24 -17.41
C GLU A 98 23.37 -0.58 -18.44
N LYS A 99 22.82 -1.75 -18.04
CA LYS A 99 21.98 -2.56 -18.92
C LYS A 99 20.61 -1.92 -19.13
N GLY A 100 20.09 -1.21 -18.12
CA GLY A 100 18.72 -0.71 -18.09
C GLY A 100 17.67 -1.83 -18.10
N LEU A 101 16.41 -1.42 -18.21
CA LEU A 101 15.26 -2.29 -18.41
C LEU A 101 15.09 -2.61 -19.89
N SER A 102 14.67 -3.84 -20.16
CA SER A 102 14.02 -4.19 -21.42
C SER A 102 12.65 -3.54 -21.54
N LYS A 103 12.10 -3.53 -22.76
CA LYS A 103 10.75 -3.04 -23.05
C LYS A 103 9.66 -3.76 -22.24
N GLU A 104 9.81 -5.06 -22.00
CA GLU A 104 8.86 -5.84 -21.22
C GLU A 104 8.88 -5.44 -19.74
N GLU A 105 10.07 -5.30 -19.16
CA GLU A 105 10.24 -4.87 -17.77
C GLU A 105 9.74 -3.42 -17.56
N ALA A 106 10.04 -2.52 -18.49
CA ALA A 106 9.51 -1.16 -18.48
C ALA A 106 7.97 -1.14 -18.58
N ASN A 107 7.37 -2.04 -19.37
CA ASN A 107 5.92 -2.16 -19.46
C ASN A 107 5.29 -2.63 -18.14
N HIS A 108 5.95 -3.47 -17.35
CA HIS A 108 5.42 -3.84 -16.02
C HIS A 108 5.34 -2.64 -15.08
N ILE A 109 6.38 -1.79 -15.07
CA ILE A 109 6.38 -0.56 -14.25
C ILE A 109 5.29 0.41 -14.74
N LYS A 110 5.17 0.58 -16.06
CA LYS A 110 4.10 1.39 -16.65
C LYS A 110 2.71 0.88 -16.26
N GLN A 111 2.48 -0.43 -16.32
CA GLN A 111 1.21 -1.03 -15.89
C GLN A 111 0.97 -0.81 -14.40
N ALA A 112 2.02 -0.91 -13.57
CA ALA A 112 1.94 -0.61 -12.15
C ALA A 112 1.48 0.84 -11.91
N GLY A 113 2.11 1.84 -12.56
CA GLY A 113 1.70 3.25 -12.45
C GLY A 113 0.22 3.48 -12.80
N LYS A 114 -0.25 2.90 -13.91
CA LYS A 114 -1.68 2.98 -14.30
C LYS A 114 -2.63 2.34 -13.29
N LEU A 115 -2.22 1.22 -12.69
CA LEU A 115 -3.01 0.51 -11.69
C LEU A 115 -3.00 1.26 -10.35
N THR A 116 -1.87 1.85 -9.98
CA THR A 116 -1.72 2.75 -8.83
C THR A 116 -2.73 3.90 -8.91
N ASP A 117 -2.80 4.59 -10.06
CA ASP A 117 -3.76 5.68 -10.23
C ASP A 117 -5.20 5.23 -10.14
N LYS A 118 -5.53 4.06 -10.67
CA LYS A 118 -6.88 3.49 -10.52
C LYS A 118 -7.16 3.12 -9.07
N ASN A 119 -6.21 2.52 -8.36
CA ASN A 119 -6.33 2.12 -6.97
C ASN A 119 -6.62 3.35 -6.08
N ASP A 120 -5.81 4.40 -6.22
CA ASP A 120 -5.92 5.66 -5.48
C ASP A 120 -7.25 6.36 -5.77
N ASN A 121 -7.59 6.55 -7.05
CA ASN A 121 -8.83 7.23 -7.42
C ASN A 121 -10.07 6.45 -6.98
N ASN A 122 -10.08 5.12 -7.12
CA ASN A 122 -11.21 4.31 -6.69
C ASN A 122 -11.40 4.38 -5.16
N PHE A 123 -10.31 4.34 -4.39
CA PHE A 123 -10.39 4.42 -2.94
C PHE A 123 -10.80 5.82 -2.48
N ALA A 124 -10.22 6.88 -3.06
CA ALA A 124 -10.59 8.26 -2.79
C ALA A 124 -12.07 8.51 -3.10
N ASP A 125 -12.57 8.07 -4.26
CA ASP A 125 -13.99 8.16 -4.62
C ASP A 125 -14.87 7.42 -3.60
N TYR A 126 -14.48 6.20 -3.22
CA TYR A 126 -15.22 5.38 -2.28
C TYR A 126 -15.34 6.04 -0.90
N ILE A 127 -14.25 6.61 -0.36
CA ILE A 127 -14.28 7.22 0.97
C ILE A 127 -15.00 8.56 0.99
N ASN A 128 -14.99 9.31 -0.13
CA ASN A 128 -15.68 10.58 -0.27
C ASN A 128 -17.18 10.44 -0.56
N GLN A 129 -17.60 9.35 -1.23
CA GLN A 129 -18.97 9.16 -1.70
C GLN A 129 -19.81 8.27 -0.76
N ASN A 130 -19.26 7.84 0.38
CA ASN A 130 -19.97 7.01 1.35
C ASN A 130 -19.83 7.58 2.77
N LYS A 131 -20.78 7.25 3.63
CA LYS A 131 -20.72 7.59 5.06
C LYS A 131 -19.85 6.57 5.78
N LEU A 132 -18.71 7.02 6.26
CA LEU A 132 -17.74 6.19 6.98
C LEU A 132 -18.17 5.95 8.44
N PRO A 133 -17.72 4.85 9.07
CA PRO A 133 -17.97 4.60 10.48
C PRO A 133 -17.35 5.68 11.38
N LYS A 134 -17.94 5.88 12.57
CA LYS A 134 -17.49 6.91 13.51
C LYS A 134 -16.00 6.71 13.86
N GLY A 135 -15.22 7.79 13.74
CA GLY A 135 -13.78 7.77 14.06
C GLY A 135 -12.86 7.27 12.94
N TYR A 136 -13.39 6.95 11.75
CA TYR A 136 -12.56 6.55 10.59
C TYR A 136 -12.21 7.70 9.67
N ASP A 137 -13.12 8.67 9.51
CA ASP A 137 -13.03 9.74 8.52
C ASP A 137 -11.65 10.38 8.38
N ARG A 138 -11.12 10.98 9.46
CA ARG A 138 -9.83 11.67 9.45
C ARG A 138 -8.66 10.78 9.03
N ASN A 139 -8.57 9.56 9.57
CA ASN A 139 -7.40 8.70 9.36
C ASN A 139 -7.48 7.97 8.01
N THR A 140 -8.67 7.59 7.55
CA THR A 140 -8.86 7.03 6.21
C THR A 140 -8.45 8.04 5.12
N HIS A 141 -8.84 9.32 5.25
CA HIS A 141 -8.39 10.37 4.32
C HIS A 141 -6.89 10.66 4.44
N LYS A 142 -6.32 10.61 5.66
CA LYS A 142 -4.86 10.71 5.84
C LYS A 142 -4.13 9.57 5.10
N ILE A 143 -4.62 8.34 5.23
CA ILE A 143 -4.06 7.17 4.53
C ILE A 143 -4.10 7.39 3.02
N SER A 144 -5.29 7.69 2.47
CA SER A 144 -5.45 7.94 1.04
C SER A 144 -4.51 9.04 0.54
N ARG A 145 -4.40 10.16 1.26
CA ARG A 145 -3.48 11.24 0.89
C ARG A 145 -2.02 10.83 0.97
N TYR A 146 -1.59 10.17 2.05
CA TYR A 146 -0.21 9.74 2.22
C TYR A 146 0.23 8.79 1.10
N ILE A 147 -0.59 7.76 0.85
CA ILE A 147 -0.32 6.75 -0.19
C ILE A 147 -0.34 7.40 -1.57
N THR A 148 -1.38 8.18 -1.89
CA THR A 148 -1.45 8.89 -3.17
C THR A 148 -0.23 9.78 -3.38
N THR A 149 0.21 10.54 -2.37
CA THR A 149 1.41 11.37 -2.52
C THR A 149 2.68 10.54 -2.67
N SER A 150 2.82 9.42 -1.95
CA SER A 150 3.93 8.47 -2.12
C SER A 150 3.98 7.89 -3.53
N ASN A 151 2.81 7.63 -4.11
CA ASN A 151 2.63 7.08 -5.45
C ASN A 151 2.97 8.05 -6.59
N GLN A 152 3.29 9.31 -6.29
CA GLN A 152 3.75 10.25 -7.31
C GLN A 152 5.00 9.71 -8.03
N TYR A 153 5.87 9.00 -7.31
CA TYR A 153 7.04 8.35 -7.89
C TYR A 153 6.66 7.40 -9.05
N LEU A 154 5.67 6.53 -8.84
CA LEU A 154 5.23 5.56 -9.87
C LEU A 154 4.52 6.24 -11.06
N ARG A 155 3.76 7.31 -10.81
CA ARG A 155 3.14 8.13 -11.87
C ARG A 155 4.17 8.82 -12.75
N ASP A 156 5.14 9.48 -12.13
CA ASP A 156 6.22 10.16 -12.84
C ASP A 156 7.01 9.15 -13.70
N MET A 157 7.24 7.94 -13.17
CA MET A 157 7.86 6.87 -13.94
C MET A 157 7.00 6.43 -15.13
N GLU A 158 5.71 6.20 -14.94
CA GLU A 158 4.79 5.82 -16.02
C GLU A 158 4.81 6.84 -17.17
N GLU A 159 4.65 8.13 -16.84
CA GLU A 159 4.61 9.22 -17.82
C GLU A 159 5.92 9.29 -18.64
N LYS A 160 7.05 9.12 -17.95
CA LYS A 160 8.37 9.25 -18.55
C LYS A 160 8.81 8.02 -19.33
N ILE A 161 8.39 6.82 -18.93
CA ILE A 161 8.73 5.57 -19.63
C ILE A 161 8.29 5.63 -21.10
N ASP A 162 7.12 6.19 -21.40
CA ASP A 162 6.65 6.31 -22.78
C ASP A 162 7.57 7.21 -23.61
N THR A 163 7.94 8.36 -23.05
CA THR A 163 8.88 9.30 -23.69
C THR A 163 10.25 8.65 -23.91
N VAL A 164 10.77 7.90 -22.94
CA VAL A 164 12.08 7.24 -23.07
C VAL A 164 12.01 6.11 -24.11
N MET A 165 10.96 5.30 -24.09
CA MET A 165 10.79 4.19 -25.03
C MET A 165 10.69 4.64 -26.49
N GLU A 166 10.08 5.79 -26.75
CA GLU A 166 9.99 6.36 -28.10
C GLU A 166 11.34 6.89 -28.60
N ASN A 167 12.19 7.41 -27.70
CA ASN A 167 13.44 8.06 -28.05
C ASN A 167 14.69 7.16 -27.91
N SER A 168 14.57 5.99 -27.30
CA SER A 168 15.68 5.06 -27.08
C SER A 168 16.08 4.33 -28.36
N LYS A 169 17.34 4.49 -28.78
CA LYS A 169 17.92 3.82 -29.97
C LYS A 169 18.04 2.31 -29.79
N ASP A 170 18.16 1.86 -28.55
CA ASP A 170 18.46 0.47 -28.20
C ASP A 170 17.24 -0.22 -27.57
N GLY A 171 16.12 0.50 -27.44
CA GLY A 171 14.88 0.01 -26.82
C GLY A 171 14.98 -0.24 -25.31
N LYS A 172 15.95 0.39 -24.64
CA LYS A 172 16.23 0.25 -23.20
C LYS A 172 15.77 1.49 -22.43
N VAL A 173 15.42 1.27 -21.17
CA VAL A 173 14.98 2.33 -20.24
C VAL A 173 15.80 2.27 -18.95
N SER A 174 16.52 3.34 -18.64
CA SER A 174 17.32 3.50 -17.43
C SER A 174 16.90 4.73 -16.63
N ILE A 175 17.26 4.77 -15.35
CA ILE A 175 16.97 5.94 -14.51
C ILE A 175 17.66 7.22 -15.04
N LYS A 176 18.80 7.09 -15.72
CA LYS A 176 19.51 8.21 -16.35
C LYS A 176 18.69 8.85 -17.47
N GLU A 177 17.90 8.05 -18.20
CA GLU A 177 17.04 8.51 -19.29
C GLU A 177 15.70 9.06 -18.76
N ILE A 178 15.18 8.50 -17.66
CA ILE A 178 13.97 9.00 -16.98
C ILE A 178 14.24 10.36 -16.31
N GLY A 179 15.44 10.57 -15.79
CA GLY A 179 15.82 11.79 -15.07
C GLY A 179 15.17 11.89 -13.69
N ASP A 180 15.10 13.11 -13.15
CA ASP A 180 14.66 13.34 -11.77
C ASP A 180 13.19 12.98 -11.57
N ILE A 181 12.88 12.23 -10.51
CA ILE A 181 11.52 11.89 -10.10
C ILE A 181 11.21 12.65 -8.82
N GLY A 182 10.03 13.29 -8.74
CA GLY A 182 9.66 14.10 -7.60
C GLY A 182 9.33 13.27 -6.37
N SER A 183 9.60 13.82 -5.18
CA SER A 183 9.02 13.34 -3.92
C SER A 183 8.57 14.52 -3.08
N ASP A 184 7.31 14.52 -2.61
CA ASP A 184 6.81 15.48 -1.64
C ASP A 184 7.08 14.98 -0.21
N SER A 185 8.18 15.46 0.38
CA SER A 185 8.66 15.04 1.71
C SER A 185 7.80 15.54 2.87
N ASP A 186 6.97 16.57 2.65
CA ASP A 186 6.18 17.16 3.74
C ASP A 186 4.98 16.28 4.09
N VAL A 187 4.41 15.61 3.09
CA VAL A 187 3.34 14.62 3.27
C VAL A 187 3.92 13.23 3.56
N VAL A 188 4.96 12.83 2.83
CA VAL A 188 5.52 11.47 2.88
C VAL A 188 6.76 11.48 3.77
N ASN A 189 6.55 11.24 5.07
CA ASN A 189 7.62 11.09 6.04
C ASN A 189 7.28 10.07 7.13
N GLY A 190 8.32 9.60 7.83
CA GLY A 190 8.20 8.58 8.87
C GLY A 190 7.28 8.98 10.03
N LYS A 191 7.09 10.28 10.30
CA LYS A 191 6.14 10.73 11.33
C LYS A 191 4.69 10.49 10.88
N GLN A 192 4.35 10.82 9.63
CA GLN A 192 3.01 10.56 9.09
C GLN A 192 2.77 9.05 8.94
N GLN A 193 3.76 8.29 8.47
CA GLN A 193 3.68 6.83 8.38
C GLN A 193 3.39 6.20 9.74
N LYS A 194 4.17 6.56 10.78
CA LYS A 194 3.96 6.03 12.13
C LYS A 194 2.55 6.31 12.66
N GLN A 195 2.01 7.50 12.38
CA GLN A 195 0.64 7.84 12.79
C GLN A 195 -0.42 7.00 12.07
N ILE A 196 -0.13 6.56 10.84
CA ILE A 196 -0.99 5.63 10.10
C ILE A 196 -0.88 4.22 10.70
N GLU A 197 0.34 3.72 10.90
CA GLU A 197 0.62 2.40 11.49
C GLU A 197 -0.05 2.26 12.87
N ASP A 198 0.17 3.22 13.78
CA ASP A 198 -0.40 3.23 15.12
C ASP A 198 -1.96 3.15 15.08
N TRP A 199 -2.58 3.84 14.12
CA TRP A 199 -4.04 3.83 13.98
C TRP A 199 -4.57 2.54 13.33
N LEU A 200 -3.85 1.98 12.35
CA LEU A 200 -4.19 0.68 11.76
C LEU A 200 -4.16 -0.40 12.84
N ASP A 201 -3.14 -0.39 13.71
CA ASP A 201 -3.02 -1.28 14.85
C ASP A 201 -4.15 -1.08 15.86
N GLU A 202 -4.47 0.17 16.22
CA GLU A 202 -5.62 0.50 17.09
C GLU A 202 -6.94 -0.07 16.54
N LYS A 203 -7.14 -0.02 15.21
CA LYS A 203 -8.32 -0.56 14.56
C LYS A 203 -8.23 -2.07 14.27
N GLY A 204 -7.08 -2.70 14.48
CA GLY A 204 -6.85 -4.10 14.14
C GLY A 204 -6.94 -4.36 12.64
N ILE A 205 -6.45 -3.43 11.82
CA ILE A 205 -6.38 -3.55 10.35
C ILE A 205 -5.00 -4.06 9.99
N GLN A 206 -4.92 -5.31 9.55
CA GLN A 206 -3.65 -5.91 9.13
C GLN A 206 -3.38 -5.66 7.65
N THR A 207 -2.15 -5.30 7.29
CA THR A 207 -1.77 -5.05 5.90
C THR A 207 -0.33 -5.50 5.62
N ARG A 208 -0.02 -5.77 4.34
CA ARG A 208 1.35 -5.95 3.84
C ARG A 208 2.09 -4.62 3.67
N ALA A 209 1.36 -3.52 3.50
CA ALA A 209 1.98 -2.20 3.45
C ALA A 209 2.75 -1.93 4.75
N PHE A 210 3.82 -1.14 4.64
CA PHE A 210 4.69 -0.76 5.76
C PHE A 210 5.43 -1.91 6.47
N THR A 211 5.30 -3.15 5.98
CA THR A 211 6.08 -4.27 6.48
C THR A 211 7.52 -4.14 5.96
N LYS A 212 8.50 -4.39 6.84
CA LYS A 212 9.93 -4.32 6.51
C LYS A 212 10.42 -5.62 5.88
#